data_AF-A0A519EEU9-F1
#
_entry.id   AF-A0A519EEU9-F1
#
_cell.length_a   1.000
_cell.length_b   1.000
_cell.length_c   1.000
_cell.angle_alpha   90.00
_cell.angle_beta   90.00
_cell.angle_gamma   90.00
#
_symmetry.space_group_name_H-M   'P 1'
#
loop_
_entity.id
_entity.type
_entity.pdbx_description
1 polymer ?
#
loop_
_entity_poly.entity_id
_entity_poly.type
_entity_poly.pdbx_seq_one_letter_code
_entity_poly.pdbx_strand_id
1 'polypeptide(L)'
;MDEVLIDTVRPHEGADRADVDRWLWDGYRRIDAMPDSPRRRRAHMAHVLDCQHRVLALMPTDGGDASTEDRARQLAVMSYGTERWLALLAQVRLRHRDRVARRDYVLEHAGDPPFRDADHGVVHVVDVLDRADAFADIAPYVDARVGRRARAAHALRLLEPRVIAAADLRSPQEAALIGQRGLFARHDIERGTCLGVYGGQLLDEVDLFLLDDDRYLMSASDPIGSVAVNGENLLSLMNTLFLFDAQGVPAGHPGAGYNVRGESFPVRLRHGWTARIHAFRASEDIPAGRELRWNYDLGGSR
;
A
#
# COMPACT_ATOMS: atom_id res chain seq x y z
N MET A 1 18.59 -13.54 18.21
CA MET A 1 17.21 -13.35 17.72
C MET A 1 16.38 -13.30 18.97
N ASP A 2 16.36 -12.14 19.62
CA ASP A 2 15.74 -12.00 20.93
C ASP A 2 14.24 -11.82 20.68
N GLU A 3 13.47 -12.87 20.98
CA GLU A 3 12.02 -12.80 21.08
C GLU A 3 11.66 -11.65 22.01
N VAL A 4 10.98 -10.64 21.48
CA VAL A 4 10.14 -9.78 22.31
C VAL A 4 9.05 -10.72 22.82
N LEU A 5 9.26 -11.30 24.01
CA LEU A 5 8.26 -12.08 24.70
C LEU A 5 7.01 -11.20 24.83
N ILE A 6 6.02 -11.49 23.99
CA ILE A 6 4.68 -10.98 24.13
C ILE A 6 4.12 -11.73 25.32
N ASP A 7 4.15 -11.07 26.48
CA ASP A 7 3.53 -11.56 27.69
C ASP A 7 2.01 -11.56 27.44
N THR A 8 1.49 -12.64 26.85
CA THR A 8 0.07 -12.83 26.52
C THR A 8 -0.73 -13.09 27.80
N VAL A 9 -0.68 -12.13 28.72
CA VAL A 9 -1.52 -12.11 29.92
C VAL A 9 -2.95 -11.91 29.43
N ARG A 10 -3.76 -12.97 29.51
CA ARG A 10 -5.22 -12.87 29.34
C ARG A 10 -5.71 -11.69 30.19
N PRO A 11 -6.60 -10.84 29.67
CA PRO A 11 -7.22 -9.82 30.51
C PRO A 11 -7.74 -10.49 31.77
N HIS A 12 -7.36 -9.96 32.94
CA HIS A 12 -7.85 -10.48 34.21
C HIS A 12 -9.39 -10.40 34.20
N GLU A 13 -10.05 -11.47 34.66
CA GLU A 13 -11.50 -11.41 34.92
C GLU A 13 -11.78 -10.17 35.78
N GLY A 14 -12.64 -9.28 35.29
CA GLY A 14 -12.99 -8.03 35.98
C GLY A 14 -12.19 -6.79 35.60
N ALA A 15 -11.36 -6.82 34.55
CA ALA A 15 -10.64 -5.65 34.04
C ALA A 15 -11.55 -4.41 33.93
N ASP A 16 -11.05 -3.27 34.40
CA ASP A 16 -11.73 -1.98 34.33
C ASP A 16 -11.07 -1.01 33.33
N ARG A 17 -11.58 0.23 33.27
CA ARG A 17 -11.02 1.25 32.38
C ARG A 17 -9.59 1.64 32.73
N ALA A 18 -9.21 1.62 34.01
CA ALA A 18 -7.86 1.98 34.44
C ALA A 18 -6.86 0.90 34.05
N ASP A 19 -7.24 -0.38 34.17
CA ASP A 19 -6.49 -1.48 33.60
C ASP A 19 -6.32 -1.31 32.09
N VAL A 20 -7.41 -0.91 31.41
CA VAL A 20 -7.41 -0.66 29.97
C VAL A 20 -6.43 0.46 29.56
N ASP A 21 -6.29 1.52 30.35
CA ASP A 21 -5.30 2.55 30.02
C ASP A 21 -3.87 2.10 30.33
N ARG A 22 -3.68 1.37 31.42
CA ARG A 22 -2.35 0.94 31.90
C ARG A 22 -1.64 0.06 30.89
N TRP A 23 -2.24 -1.05 30.48
CA TRP A 23 -1.62 -1.98 29.51
C TRP A 23 -1.43 -1.34 28.11
N LEU A 24 -2.28 -0.41 27.66
CA LEU A 24 -2.16 0.29 26.37
C LEU A 24 -1.00 1.29 26.40
N TRP A 25 -1.00 2.19 27.40
CA TRP A 25 -0.11 3.35 27.40
C TRP A 25 1.21 3.12 28.12
N ASP A 26 1.30 2.22 29.09
CA ASP A 26 2.58 1.92 29.74
C ASP A 26 3.52 1.19 28.79
N GLY A 27 3.00 0.22 28.04
CA GLY A 27 3.77 -0.48 27.02
C GLY A 27 4.24 0.46 25.91
N TYR A 28 3.33 1.29 25.39
CA TYR A 28 3.67 2.32 24.40
C TYR A 28 4.79 3.25 24.88
N ARG A 29 4.67 3.81 26.10
CA ARG A 29 5.67 4.74 26.66
C ARG A 29 7.04 4.08 26.84
N ARG A 30 7.09 2.82 27.28
CA ARG A 30 8.35 2.07 27.37
C ARG A 30 9.02 1.90 26.01
N ILE A 31 8.22 1.60 24.97
CA ILE A 31 8.73 1.39 23.61
C ILE A 31 9.15 2.73 22.97
N ASP A 32 8.37 3.79 23.13
CA ASP A 32 8.69 5.11 22.53
C ASP A 32 9.95 5.74 23.14
N ALA A 33 10.28 5.39 24.39
CA ALA A 33 11.55 5.75 25.02
C ALA A 33 12.79 5.07 24.39
N MET A 34 12.61 4.02 23.57
CA MET A 34 13.71 3.38 22.84
C MET A 34 14.23 4.31 21.72
N PRO A 35 15.52 4.20 21.35
CA PRO A 35 16.04 4.88 20.17
C PRO A 35 15.33 4.47 18.88
N ASP A 36 15.24 5.40 17.91
CA ASP A 36 14.65 5.08 16.62
C ASP A 36 15.44 3.98 15.92
N SER A 37 14.74 2.88 15.62
CA SER A 37 15.35 1.67 15.10
C SER A 37 14.27 0.74 14.54
N PRO A 38 14.64 -0.18 13.62
CA PRO A 38 13.75 -1.27 13.19
C PRO A 38 13.20 -2.08 14.38
N ARG A 39 13.99 -2.24 15.44
CA ARG A 39 13.57 -2.93 16.67
C ARG A 39 12.42 -2.19 17.37
N ARG A 40 12.53 -0.87 17.53
CA ARG A 40 11.46 -0.07 18.15
C ARG A 40 10.16 -0.15 17.36
N ARG A 41 10.22 -0.06 16.03
CA ARG A 41 9.03 -0.13 15.16
C ARG A 41 8.34 -1.49 15.25
N ARG A 42 9.11 -2.59 15.19
CA ARG A 42 8.58 -3.93 15.44
C ARG A 42 7.92 -4.05 16.81
N ALA A 43 8.53 -3.48 17.85
CA ALA A 43 7.95 -3.48 19.19
C ALA A 43 6.63 -2.69 19.25
N HIS A 44 6.54 -1.54 18.57
CA HIS A 44 5.28 -0.79 18.45
C HIS A 44 4.18 -1.62 17.77
N MET A 45 4.47 -2.21 16.62
CA MET A 45 3.51 -3.08 15.91
C MET A 45 3.03 -4.22 16.81
N ALA A 46 3.96 -4.97 17.40
CA ALA A 46 3.65 -6.09 18.28
C ALA A 46 2.80 -5.66 19.48
N HIS A 47 3.11 -4.51 20.09
CA HIS A 47 2.35 -3.95 21.21
C HIS A 47 0.93 -3.59 20.83
N VAL A 48 0.72 -2.93 19.67
CA VAL A 48 -0.63 -2.57 19.22
C VAL A 48 -1.48 -3.80 18.89
N LEU A 49 -0.88 -4.84 18.29
CA LEU A 49 -1.56 -6.10 17.99
C LEU A 49 -1.89 -6.88 19.28
N ASP A 50 -0.97 -6.94 20.24
CA ASP A 50 -1.23 -7.55 21.56
C ASP A 50 -2.38 -6.82 22.28
N CYS A 51 -2.37 -5.48 22.25
CA CYS A 51 -3.45 -4.66 22.78
C CYS A 51 -4.79 -4.90 22.07
N GLN A 52 -4.78 -5.13 20.75
CA GLN A 52 -5.99 -5.48 20.01
C GLN A 52 -6.56 -6.81 20.50
N HIS A 53 -5.74 -7.86 20.61
CA HIS A 53 -6.16 -9.17 21.11
C HIS A 53 -6.73 -9.08 22.53
N ARG A 54 -6.08 -8.29 23.38
CA ARG A 54 -6.50 -7.98 24.74
C ARG A 54 -7.88 -7.29 24.79
N VAL A 55 -8.12 -6.29 23.95
CA VAL A 55 -9.42 -5.62 23.84
C VAL A 55 -10.49 -6.57 23.31
N LEU A 56 -10.19 -7.37 22.28
CA LEU A 56 -11.10 -8.37 21.73
C LEU A 56 -11.44 -9.46 22.76
N ALA A 57 -10.50 -9.82 23.63
CA ALA A 57 -10.74 -10.76 24.72
C ALA A 57 -11.68 -10.22 25.82
N LEU A 58 -12.00 -8.92 25.81
CA LEU A 58 -13.05 -8.35 26.67
C LEU A 58 -14.46 -8.64 26.14
N MET A 59 -14.62 -9.19 24.94
CA MET A 59 -15.93 -9.54 24.39
C MET A 59 -16.69 -10.51 25.32
N PRO A 60 -17.98 -10.27 25.61
CA PRO A 60 -18.79 -11.21 26.35
C PRO A 60 -18.85 -12.55 25.62
N THR A 61 -18.67 -13.65 26.35
CA THR A 61 -18.89 -14.99 25.81
C THR A 61 -20.36 -15.37 25.94
N ASP A 62 -20.92 -16.04 24.93
CA ASP A 62 -22.35 -16.37 24.89
C ASP A 62 -22.75 -17.54 25.82
N GLY A 63 -21.83 -18.08 26.63
CA GLY A 63 -21.97 -19.37 27.31
C GLY A 63 -22.04 -19.37 28.83
N GLY A 64 -22.29 -18.25 29.51
CA GLY A 64 -22.24 -18.18 30.99
C GLY A 64 -23.49 -17.60 31.67
N ASP A 65 -23.70 -17.98 32.93
CA ASP A 65 -24.71 -17.45 33.89
C ASP A 65 -24.50 -15.95 34.26
N ALA A 66 -23.81 -15.18 33.43
CA ALA A 66 -23.52 -13.77 33.69
C ALA A 66 -24.82 -12.94 33.67
N SER A 67 -24.99 -12.09 34.67
CA SER A 67 -26.16 -11.21 34.75
C SER A 67 -26.19 -10.21 33.58
N THR A 68 -27.37 -9.68 33.27
CA THR A 68 -27.51 -8.61 32.26
C THR A 68 -26.64 -7.40 32.59
N GLU A 69 -26.48 -7.09 33.87
CA GLU A 69 -25.64 -5.97 34.34
C GLU A 69 -24.14 -6.24 34.10
N ASP A 70 -23.68 -7.46 34.35
CA ASP A 70 -22.28 -7.86 34.08
C ASP A 70 -21.97 -7.80 32.58
N ARG A 71 -22.89 -8.26 31.73
CA ARG A 71 -22.74 -8.17 30.27
C ARG A 71 -22.70 -6.71 29.80
N ALA A 72 -23.56 -5.85 30.35
CA ALA A 72 -23.57 -4.42 30.02
C ALA A 72 -22.26 -3.73 30.45
N ARG A 73 -21.76 -4.03 31.65
CA ARG A 73 -20.46 -3.54 32.13
C ARG A 73 -19.33 -4.02 31.22
N GLN A 74 -19.31 -5.29 30.85
CA GLN A 74 -18.28 -5.87 29.98
C GLN A 74 -18.27 -5.21 28.58
N LEU A 75 -19.44 -5.01 27.98
CA LEU A 75 -19.58 -4.27 26.72
C LEU A 75 -19.08 -2.83 26.83
N ALA A 76 -19.36 -2.14 27.94
CA ALA A 76 -18.88 -0.78 28.16
C ALA A 76 -17.35 -0.70 28.27
N VAL A 77 -16.70 -1.70 28.90
CA VAL A 77 -15.23 -1.77 28.96
C VAL A 77 -14.64 -2.14 27.61
N MET A 78 -15.25 -3.06 26.86
CA MET A 78 -14.81 -3.42 25.49
C MET A 78 -14.90 -2.22 24.54
N SER A 79 -16.02 -1.48 24.55
CA SER A 79 -16.19 -0.28 23.72
C SER A 79 -15.14 0.77 24.07
N TYR A 80 -14.91 1.02 25.37
CA TYR A 80 -13.85 1.90 25.83
C TYR A 80 -12.48 1.42 25.34
N GLY A 81 -12.16 0.13 25.51
CA GLY A 81 -10.92 -0.46 25.03
C GLY A 81 -10.70 -0.30 23.53
N THR A 82 -11.76 -0.46 22.73
CA THR A 82 -11.72 -0.27 21.28
C THR A 82 -11.37 1.17 20.91
N GLU A 83 -12.01 2.15 21.53
CA GLU A 83 -11.70 3.56 21.31
C GLU A 83 -10.26 3.90 21.70
N ARG A 84 -9.79 3.39 22.85
CA ARG A 84 -8.42 3.64 23.32
C ARG A 84 -7.38 2.92 22.46
N TRP A 85 -7.69 1.73 21.96
CA TRP A 85 -6.84 1.02 20.99
C TRP A 85 -6.75 1.77 19.66
N LEU A 86 -7.86 2.28 19.12
CA LEU A 86 -7.86 3.13 17.91
C LEU A 86 -7.01 4.39 18.13
N ALA A 87 -7.09 5.01 19.31
CA ALA A 87 -6.26 6.16 19.67
C ALA A 87 -4.76 5.78 19.75
N LEU A 88 -4.43 4.61 20.31
CA LEU A 88 -3.06 4.10 20.33
C LEU A 88 -2.53 3.84 18.91
N LEU A 89 -3.32 3.18 18.05
CA LEU A 89 -2.97 2.93 16.65
C LEU A 89 -2.70 4.25 15.92
N ALA A 90 -3.60 5.22 16.05
CA ALA A 90 -3.43 6.56 15.47
C ALA A 90 -2.18 7.26 15.98
N GLN A 91 -1.88 7.16 17.28
CA GLN A 91 -0.67 7.74 17.88
C GLN A 91 0.62 7.10 17.32
N VAL A 92 0.63 5.77 17.18
CA VAL A 92 1.77 5.03 16.60
C VAL A 92 1.97 5.38 15.12
N ARG A 93 0.88 5.44 14.35
CA ARG A 93 0.93 5.88 12.94
C ARG A 93 1.42 7.31 12.81
N LEU A 94 0.89 8.24 13.61
CA LEU A 94 1.32 9.63 13.64
C LEU A 94 2.82 9.74 13.95
N ARG A 95 3.31 8.95 14.91
CA ARG A 95 4.74 8.93 15.30
C ARG A 95 5.66 8.50 14.15
N HIS A 96 5.18 7.63 13.27
CA HIS A 96 5.95 7.06 12.17
C HIS A 96 5.53 7.55 10.78
N ARG A 97 4.64 8.54 10.68
CA ARG A 97 4.06 8.98 9.40
C ARG A 97 5.11 9.35 8.36
N ASP A 98 6.20 10.00 8.77
CA ASP A 98 7.23 10.51 7.85
C ASP A 98 8.02 9.36 7.23
N ARG A 99 8.06 8.20 7.90
CA ARG A 99 8.75 7.00 7.39
C ARG A 99 8.00 6.39 6.22
N VAL A 100 6.67 6.33 6.31
CA VAL A 100 5.80 5.70 5.29
C VAL A 100 5.17 6.75 4.36
N ALA A 101 5.58 8.01 4.51
CA ALA A 101 5.10 9.11 3.70
C ALA A 101 5.50 8.88 2.25
N ARG A 102 4.46 8.80 1.41
CA ARG A 102 4.61 8.79 -0.03
C ARG A 102 5.16 10.14 -0.48
N ARG A 103 6.13 10.12 -1.39
CA ARG A 103 6.51 11.29 -2.17
C ARG A 103 5.42 11.58 -3.19
N ASP A 104 5.08 12.86 -3.33
CA ASP A 104 4.30 13.27 -4.47
C ASP A 104 5.11 13.08 -5.74
N TYR A 105 4.45 12.59 -6.79
CA TYR A 105 5.08 12.51 -8.09
C TYR A 105 5.53 13.91 -8.53
N VAL A 106 6.76 14.02 -8.98
CA VAL A 106 7.25 15.16 -9.75
C VAL A 106 7.99 14.64 -10.96
N LEU A 107 8.03 15.42 -12.04
CA LEU A 107 8.64 15.00 -13.31
C LEU A 107 10.11 14.59 -13.15
N GLU A 108 10.79 15.19 -12.17
CA GLU A 108 12.15 14.84 -11.79
C GLU A 108 12.28 13.36 -11.38
N HIS A 109 11.27 12.75 -10.76
CA HIS A 109 11.31 11.35 -10.34
C HIS A 109 10.98 10.36 -11.47
N ALA A 110 10.67 10.82 -12.69
CA ALA A 110 10.30 9.94 -13.81
C ALA A 110 11.37 8.92 -14.20
N GLY A 111 12.63 9.18 -13.84
CA GLY A 111 13.76 8.31 -14.14
C GLY A 111 14.33 7.56 -12.93
N ASP A 112 13.71 7.70 -11.77
CA ASP A 112 14.22 7.06 -10.56
C ASP A 112 14.12 5.53 -10.70
N PRO A 113 15.02 4.79 -10.06
CA PRO A 113 14.87 3.33 -9.94
C PRO A 113 13.49 2.98 -9.38
N PRO A 114 12.97 1.79 -9.71
CA PRO A 114 11.59 1.43 -9.37
C PRO A 114 11.34 1.42 -7.86
N PHE A 115 12.35 1.15 -7.03
CA PHE A 115 12.18 1.00 -5.60
C PHE A 115 13.12 1.88 -4.80
N ARG A 116 12.58 2.43 -3.73
CA ARG A 116 13.34 2.91 -2.58
C ARG A 116 12.82 2.23 -1.32
N ASP A 117 13.65 2.10 -0.30
CA ASP A 117 13.19 1.70 1.02
C ASP A 117 12.67 2.91 1.83
N ALA A 118 12.16 2.62 3.02
CA ALA A 118 11.67 3.61 3.97
C ALA A 118 12.77 4.43 4.66
N ASP A 119 14.03 4.02 4.51
CA ASP A 119 15.19 4.83 4.90
C ASP A 119 15.68 5.69 3.70
N HIS A 120 14.87 5.75 2.63
CA HIS A 120 15.04 6.52 1.39
C HIS A 120 16.21 6.07 0.50
N GLY A 121 16.79 4.90 0.78
CA GLY A 121 17.81 4.29 -0.04
C GLY A 121 17.22 3.74 -1.34
N VAL A 122 17.96 3.85 -2.45
CA VAL A 122 17.60 3.18 -3.70
C VAL A 122 17.76 1.66 -3.53
N VAL A 123 16.72 0.92 -3.91
CA VAL A 123 16.72 -0.54 -3.91
C VAL A 123 16.81 -1.04 -5.34
N HIS A 124 17.88 -1.76 -5.64
CA HIS A 124 18.13 -2.27 -6.99
C HIS A 124 17.67 -3.71 -7.13
N VAL A 125 17.03 -4.00 -8.26
CA VAL A 125 16.84 -5.36 -8.77
C VAL A 125 18.20 -5.90 -9.22
N VAL A 126 18.56 -7.10 -8.76
CA VAL A 126 19.83 -7.76 -9.11
C VAL A 126 19.64 -9.07 -9.86
N ASP A 127 18.44 -9.67 -9.80
CA ASP A 127 18.13 -10.90 -10.51
C ASP A 127 16.62 -11.01 -10.79
N VAL A 128 16.25 -11.71 -11.86
CA VAL A 128 14.87 -12.04 -12.22
C VAL A 128 14.72 -13.55 -12.07
N LEU A 129 13.85 -13.97 -11.15
CA LEU A 129 13.81 -15.36 -10.69
C LEU A 129 13.05 -16.29 -11.65
N ASP A 130 12.17 -15.73 -12.48
CA ASP A 130 11.34 -16.47 -13.44
C ASP A 130 10.99 -15.57 -14.65
N ARG A 131 10.72 -16.18 -15.81
CA ARG A 131 10.34 -15.50 -17.06
C ARG A 131 11.31 -14.41 -17.52
N ALA A 132 12.62 -14.68 -17.41
CA ALA A 132 13.67 -13.74 -17.81
C ALA A 132 13.63 -13.37 -19.30
N ASP A 133 13.12 -14.26 -20.15
CA ASP A 133 12.89 -14.04 -21.59
C ASP A 133 11.85 -12.94 -21.84
N ALA A 134 10.76 -12.92 -21.05
CA ALA A 134 9.72 -11.89 -21.11
C ALA A 134 10.10 -10.57 -20.40
N PHE A 135 11.34 -10.48 -19.90
CA PHE A 135 11.84 -9.34 -19.14
C PHE A 135 12.70 -8.36 -19.97
N ALA A 136 13.09 -8.75 -21.19
CA ALA A 136 14.06 -8.00 -21.99
C ALA A 136 13.66 -6.53 -22.23
N ASP A 137 12.37 -6.27 -22.46
CA ASP A 137 11.83 -4.92 -22.68
C ASP A 137 11.45 -4.18 -21.39
N ILE A 138 11.51 -4.86 -20.24
CA ILE A 138 11.36 -4.29 -18.89
C ILE A 138 12.70 -3.78 -18.36
N ALA A 139 13.81 -4.40 -18.78
CA ALA A 139 15.17 -4.06 -18.36
C ALA A 139 15.50 -2.55 -18.38
N PRO A 140 15.10 -1.76 -19.41
CA PRO A 140 15.34 -0.32 -19.43
C PRO A 140 14.80 0.44 -18.22
N TYR A 141 13.74 -0.06 -17.58
CA TYR A 141 13.08 0.57 -16.43
C TYR A 141 13.68 0.18 -15.07
N VAL A 142 14.41 -0.94 -14.98
CA VAL A 142 14.85 -1.51 -13.70
C VAL A 142 16.36 -1.67 -13.57
N ASP A 143 17.10 -1.75 -14.68
CA ASP A 143 18.53 -2.03 -14.65
C ASP A 143 19.30 -0.87 -13.98
N ALA A 144 20.05 -1.22 -12.93
CA ALA A 144 20.83 -0.28 -12.14
C ALA A 144 21.89 0.48 -12.97
N ARG A 145 22.33 -0.09 -14.10
CA ARG A 145 23.30 0.51 -15.01
C ARG A 145 22.68 1.61 -15.89
N VAL A 146 21.37 1.56 -16.08
CA VAL A 146 20.65 2.61 -16.81
C VAL A 146 20.61 3.86 -15.94
N GLY A 147 21.10 4.99 -16.46
CA GLY A 147 21.06 6.26 -15.74
C GLY A 147 19.64 6.83 -15.63
N ARG A 148 19.39 7.65 -14.61
CA ARG A 148 18.09 8.30 -14.37
C ARG A 148 17.54 9.01 -15.60
N ARG A 149 18.37 9.78 -16.31
CA ARG A 149 17.96 10.49 -17.54
C ARG A 149 17.50 9.54 -18.65
N ALA A 150 18.16 8.40 -18.82
CA ALA A 150 17.81 7.42 -19.84
C ALA A 150 16.49 6.70 -19.50
N ARG A 151 16.28 6.33 -18.23
CA ARG A 151 14.99 5.81 -17.75
C ARG A 151 13.85 6.79 -17.98
N ALA A 152 14.04 8.05 -17.58
CA ALA A 152 13.05 9.11 -17.78
C ALA A 152 12.72 9.29 -19.26
N ALA A 153 13.73 9.34 -20.13
CA ALA A 153 13.54 9.46 -21.57
C ALA A 153 12.75 8.26 -22.15
N HIS A 154 12.99 7.05 -21.65
CA HIS A 154 12.28 5.87 -22.11
C HIS A 154 10.78 5.93 -21.76
N ALA A 155 10.44 6.28 -20.51
CA ALA A 155 9.06 6.43 -20.06
C ALA A 155 8.35 7.62 -20.72
N LEU A 156 8.94 8.82 -20.67
CA LEU A 156 8.34 10.07 -21.16
C LEU A 156 8.31 10.20 -22.69
N ARG A 157 8.93 9.26 -23.41
CA ARG A 157 8.75 9.13 -24.86
C ARG A 157 7.34 8.66 -25.20
N LEU A 158 6.78 7.76 -24.40
CA LEU A 158 5.45 7.17 -24.63
C LEU A 158 4.36 7.86 -23.81
N LEU A 159 4.73 8.42 -22.66
CA LEU A 159 3.78 8.77 -21.61
C LEU A 159 3.85 10.26 -21.27
N GLU A 160 2.69 10.84 -21.04
CA GLU A 160 2.51 12.25 -20.68
C GLU A 160 1.67 12.36 -19.40
N PRO A 161 2.27 12.76 -18.26
CA PRO A 161 1.51 13.09 -17.07
C PRO A 161 0.87 14.48 -17.25
N ARG A 162 -0.44 14.60 -17.05
CA ARG A 162 -1.13 15.90 -17.06
C ARG A 162 -2.31 15.94 -16.10
N VAL A 163 -2.83 17.14 -15.87
CA VAL A 163 -4.05 17.36 -15.08
C VAL A 163 -5.26 16.99 -15.93
N ILE A 164 -6.19 16.25 -15.34
CA ILE A 164 -7.43 15.84 -15.97
C ILE A 164 -8.38 17.03 -16.07
N ALA A 165 -8.84 17.30 -17.28
CA ALA A 165 -9.86 18.28 -17.60
C ALA A 165 -11.19 17.58 -17.93
N ALA A 166 -12.28 18.36 -17.99
CA ALA A 166 -13.60 17.83 -18.33
C ALA A 166 -13.64 17.09 -19.68
N ALA A 167 -12.80 17.50 -20.64
CA ALA A 167 -12.68 16.86 -21.96
C ALA A 167 -12.02 15.47 -21.91
N ASP A 168 -11.36 15.13 -20.81
CA ASP A 168 -10.65 13.86 -20.65
C ASP A 168 -11.54 12.77 -20.04
N LEU A 169 -12.67 13.16 -19.44
CA LEU A 169 -13.56 12.24 -18.76
C LEU A 169 -14.19 11.26 -19.74
N ARG A 170 -14.28 9.99 -19.34
CA ARG A 170 -14.98 8.96 -20.11
C ARG A 170 -16.49 8.99 -19.85
N SER A 171 -16.89 9.54 -18.71
CA SER A 171 -18.30 9.66 -18.30
C SER A 171 -18.49 10.87 -17.37
N PRO A 172 -19.67 11.53 -17.35
CA PRO A 172 -19.95 12.63 -16.43
C PRO A 172 -19.77 12.27 -14.95
N GLN A 173 -19.98 11.01 -14.58
CA GLN A 173 -19.80 10.49 -13.21
C GLN A 173 -18.34 10.55 -12.74
N GLU A 174 -17.37 10.69 -13.65
CA GLU A 174 -15.96 10.84 -13.31
C GLU A 174 -15.57 12.30 -12.97
N ALA A 175 -16.53 13.21 -12.77
CA ALA A 175 -16.26 14.62 -12.51
C ALA A 175 -15.29 14.88 -11.35
N ALA A 176 -15.23 13.98 -10.36
CA ALA A 176 -14.29 14.04 -9.25
C ALA A 176 -12.80 13.93 -9.66
N LEU A 177 -12.51 13.41 -10.86
CA LEU A 177 -11.16 13.32 -11.41
C LEU A 177 -10.65 14.66 -11.95
N ILE A 178 -11.53 15.64 -12.22
CA ILE A 178 -11.11 16.95 -12.72
C ILE A 178 -10.15 17.60 -11.70
N GLY A 179 -9.01 18.08 -12.17
CA GLY A 179 -7.96 18.66 -11.32
C GLY A 179 -7.00 17.64 -10.70
N GLN A 180 -7.34 16.34 -10.74
CA GLN A 180 -6.40 15.27 -10.40
C GLN A 180 -5.43 15.02 -11.56
N ARG A 181 -4.42 14.17 -11.32
CA ARG A 181 -3.48 13.76 -12.37
C ARG A 181 -3.97 12.49 -13.07
N GLY A 182 -3.69 12.43 -14.37
CA GLY A 182 -3.81 11.23 -15.17
C GLY A 182 -2.53 10.99 -15.97
N LEU A 183 -2.40 9.78 -16.49
CA LEU A 183 -1.32 9.39 -17.38
C LEU A 183 -1.88 9.14 -18.77
N PHE A 184 -1.32 9.80 -19.78
CA PHE A 184 -1.85 9.78 -21.14
C PHE A 184 -0.79 9.28 -22.12
N ALA A 185 -1.27 8.69 -23.21
CA ALA A 185 -0.41 8.30 -24.33
C ALA A 185 0.06 9.57 -25.06
N ARG A 186 1.38 9.75 -25.19
CA ARG A 186 1.95 10.90 -25.91
C ARG A 186 1.86 10.74 -27.44
N HIS A 187 1.90 9.49 -27.88
CA HIS A 187 1.80 9.05 -29.26
C HIS A 187 0.92 7.81 -29.31
N ASP A 188 0.62 7.31 -30.51
CA ASP A 188 -0.01 6.00 -30.65
C ASP A 188 0.91 4.93 -30.04
N ILE A 189 0.34 4.06 -29.21
CA ILE A 189 1.03 2.97 -28.54
C ILE A 189 0.42 1.66 -29.03
N GLU A 190 1.24 0.81 -29.64
CA GLU A 190 0.83 -0.50 -30.09
C GLU A 190 0.54 -1.43 -28.90
N ARG A 191 -0.44 -2.33 -29.09
CA ARG A 191 -0.76 -3.40 -28.15
C ARG A 191 0.50 -4.18 -27.74
N GLY A 192 0.63 -4.46 -26.46
CA GLY A 192 1.73 -5.24 -25.90
C GLY A 192 2.98 -4.43 -25.52
N THR A 193 3.07 -3.17 -25.97
CA THR A 193 4.17 -2.25 -25.62
C THR A 193 4.33 -2.14 -24.11
N CYS A 194 5.57 -2.34 -23.62
CA CYS A 194 5.90 -2.10 -22.21
C CYS A 194 5.90 -0.60 -21.90
N LEU A 195 5.08 -0.22 -20.92
CA LEU A 195 4.89 1.16 -20.47
C LEU A 195 5.80 1.51 -19.29
N GLY A 196 6.29 0.50 -18.58
CA GLY A 196 7.23 0.62 -17.47
C GLY A 196 6.91 -0.29 -16.30
N VAL A 197 7.54 -0.02 -15.16
CA VAL A 197 7.36 -0.77 -13.89
C VAL A 197 6.74 0.12 -12.83
N TYR A 198 5.73 -0.38 -12.12
CA TYR A 198 5.15 0.31 -10.98
C TYR A 198 6.18 0.44 -9.87
N GLY A 199 6.44 1.67 -9.45
CA GLY A 199 7.55 1.96 -8.58
C GLY A 199 7.20 3.00 -7.52
N GLY A 200 7.98 2.99 -6.45
CA GLY A 200 7.79 3.83 -5.30
C GLY A 200 8.51 3.28 -4.07
N GLN A 201 7.91 3.51 -2.91
CA GLN A 201 8.47 3.04 -1.65
C GLN A 201 8.10 1.58 -1.40
N LEU A 202 9.10 0.74 -1.24
CA LEU A 202 8.92 -0.64 -0.80
C LEU A 202 8.69 -0.66 0.71
N LEU A 203 7.57 -1.23 1.12
CA LEU A 203 7.13 -1.34 2.51
C LEU A 203 7.19 -2.82 2.92
N ASP A 204 7.82 -3.09 4.05
CA ASP A 204 7.71 -4.38 4.73
C ASP A 204 6.43 -4.44 5.59
N GLU A 205 6.20 -5.56 6.24
CA GLU A 205 5.06 -5.78 7.14
C GLU A 205 4.89 -4.68 8.20
N VAL A 206 6.00 -4.21 8.79
CA VAL A 206 5.95 -3.17 9.83
C VAL A 206 5.56 -1.84 9.22
N ASP A 207 6.13 -1.50 8.07
CA ASP A 207 5.84 -0.26 7.38
C ASP A 207 4.42 -0.26 6.79
N LEU A 208 3.90 -1.42 6.38
CA LEU A 208 2.49 -1.60 5.97
C LEU A 208 1.52 -1.38 7.13
N PHE A 209 1.83 -1.91 8.31
CA PHE A 209 1.02 -1.70 9.51
C PHE A 209 0.91 -0.20 9.88
N LEU A 210 2.01 0.54 9.67
CA LEU A 210 2.11 1.97 9.95
C LEU A 210 1.46 2.85 8.87
N LEU A 211 1.12 2.30 7.71
CA LEU A 211 0.50 3.03 6.60
C LEU A 211 -0.96 3.39 6.95
N ASP A 212 -1.32 4.64 6.72
CA ASP A 212 -2.68 5.16 6.95
C ASP A 212 -3.45 5.39 5.64
N ASP A 213 -2.74 5.55 4.52
CA ASP A 213 -3.28 5.75 3.18
C ASP A 213 -2.73 4.68 2.23
N ASP A 214 -3.59 3.76 1.80
CA ASP A 214 -3.27 2.59 0.98
C ASP A 214 -3.70 2.75 -0.49
N ARG A 215 -4.16 3.94 -0.91
CA ARG A 215 -4.71 4.17 -2.27
C ARG A 215 -3.72 3.88 -3.42
N TYR A 216 -2.42 3.89 -3.13
CA TYR A 216 -1.34 3.65 -4.09
C TYR A 216 -0.61 2.34 -3.80
N LEU A 217 -1.19 1.46 -2.98
CA LEU A 217 -0.56 0.24 -2.56
C LEU A 217 -0.70 -0.83 -3.63
N MET A 218 0.43 -1.43 -4.00
CA MET A 218 0.46 -2.59 -4.88
C MET A 218 1.25 -3.70 -4.20
N SER A 219 0.62 -4.87 -3.99
CA SER A 219 1.29 -6.01 -3.37
C SER A 219 2.54 -6.41 -4.16
N ALA A 220 3.68 -6.54 -3.50
CA ALA A 220 4.95 -6.94 -4.09
C ALA A 220 5.45 -8.27 -3.51
N SER A 221 4.55 -9.08 -2.95
CA SER A 221 4.87 -10.38 -2.36
C SER A 221 3.92 -11.48 -2.86
N ASP A 222 4.37 -12.72 -2.67
CA ASP A 222 3.57 -13.94 -2.77
C ASP A 222 3.87 -14.82 -1.54
N PRO A 223 2.91 -15.08 -0.64
CA PRO A 223 1.53 -14.61 -0.67
C PRO A 223 1.41 -13.08 -0.56
N ILE A 224 0.29 -12.55 -1.03
CA ILE A 224 -0.03 -11.11 -1.02
C ILE A 224 0.01 -10.57 0.41
N GLY A 225 0.62 -9.39 0.60
CA GLY A 225 0.48 -8.58 1.82
C GLY A 225 1.67 -8.53 2.77
N SER A 226 2.79 -9.22 2.50
CA SER A 226 4.00 -9.13 3.35
C SER A 226 4.99 -8.05 2.89
N VAL A 227 4.97 -7.74 1.60
CA VAL A 227 5.72 -6.63 1.00
C VAL A 227 4.81 -5.94 -0.01
N ALA A 228 4.82 -4.62 -0.03
CA ALA A 228 4.09 -3.86 -1.04
C ALA A 228 4.85 -2.62 -1.48
N VAL A 229 4.46 -2.07 -2.62
CA VAL A 229 4.98 -0.82 -3.16
C VAL A 229 3.90 0.24 -2.98
N ASN A 230 4.22 1.30 -2.24
CA ASN A 230 3.44 2.53 -2.21
C ASN A 230 3.89 3.42 -3.38
N GLY A 231 3.06 3.54 -4.41
CA GLY A 231 3.45 4.04 -5.72
C GLY A 231 3.72 5.53 -5.81
N GLU A 232 4.91 5.91 -6.28
CA GLU A 232 5.37 7.31 -6.36
C GLU A 232 5.79 7.73 -7.77
N ASN A 233 5.92 6.77 -8.67
CA ASN A 233 6.44 7.01 -10.01
C ASN A 233 5.34 7.32 -11.02
N LEU A 234 5.73 7.52 -12.28
CA LEU A 234 4.82 7.93 -13.35
C LEU A 234 3.59 7.00 -13.48
N LEU A 235 3.76 5.69 -13.24
CA LEU A 235 2.68 4.72 -13.37
C LEU A 235 1.69 4.74 -12.21
N SER A 236 2.02 5.37 -11.08
CA SER A 236 1.06 5.60 -9.99
C SER A 236 0.01 6.68 -10.30
N LEU A 237 0.15 7.36 -11.44
CA LEU A 237 -0.83 8.33 -11.95
C LEU A 237 -1.92 7.70 -12.82
N MET A 238 -1.84 6.41 -13.13
CA MET A 238 -2.87 5.73 -13.92
C MET A 238 -4.12 5.52 -13.07
N ASN A 239 -5.24 6.06 -13.52
CA ASN A 239 -6.53 5.90 -12.84
C ASN A 239 -7.18 4.55 -13.16
N THR A 240 -8.15 4.15 -12.34
CA THR A 240 -9.02 3.01 -12.63
C THR A 240 -10.36 3.45 -13.23
N LEU A 241 -11.26 2.51 -13.49
CA LEU A 241 -12.63 2.75 -13.91
C LEU A 241 -13.56 2.31 -12.80
N PHE A 242 -14.62 3.07 -12.55
CA PHE A 242 -15.64 2.73 -11.58
C PHE A 242 -16.97 2.40 -12.26
N LEU A 243 -17.64 1.37 -11.75
CA LEU A 243 -19.07 1.21 -11.93
C LEU A 243 -19.78 2.10 -10.91
N PHE A 244 -20.85 2.75 -11.33
CA PHE A 244 -21.68 3.57 -10.46
C PHE A 244 -23.07 2.95 -10.35
N ASP A 245 -23.64 2.95 -9.15
CA ASP A 245 -25.03 2.56 -8.94
C ASP A 245 -26.02 3.65 -9.43
N ALA A 246 -27.31 3.39 -9.27
CA ALA A 246 -28.37 4.33 -9.67
C ALA A 246 -28.32 5.67 -8.91
N GLN A 247 -27.63 5.72 -7.76
CA GLN A 247 -27.43 6.90 -6.95
C GLN A 247 -26.11 7.63 -7.29
N GLY A 248 -25.32 7.09 -8.22
CA GLY A 248 -24.04 7.67 -8.63
C GLY A 248 -22.90 7.34 -7.65
N VAL A 249 -23.04 6.33 -6.80
CA VAL A 249 -22.01 5.89 -5.86
C VAL A 249 -21.15 4.80 -6.51
N PRO A 250 -19.81 4.84 -6.35
CA PRO A 250 -18.95 3.76 -6.82
C PRO A 250 -19.37 2.41 -6.22
N ALA A 251 -19.73 1.46 -7.08
CA ALA A 251 -20.25 0.14 -6.73
C ALA A 251 -19.26 -1.00 -7.05
N GLY A 252 -18.12 -0.68 -7.65
CA GLY A 252 -17.07 -1.63 -7.99
C GLY A 252 -16.29 -1.22 -9.24
N HIS A 253 -15.62 -2.20 -9.85
CA HIS A 253 -14.82 -2.02 -11.06
C HIS A 253 -15.46 -2.80 -12.22
N PRO A 254 -15.52 -2.24 -13.44
CA PRO A 254 -15.97 -3.01 -14.59
C PRO A 254 -14.96 -4.11 -14.90
N GLY A 255 -15.40 -5.26 -15.43
CA GLY A 255 -14.50 -6.34 -15.86
C GLY A 255 -13.71 -6.05 -17.15
N ALA A 256 -13.99 -4.93 -17.84
CA ALA A 256 -13.40 -4.56 -19.11
C ALA A 256 -13.34 -3.03 -19.31
N GLY A 257 -12.70 -2.57 -20.38
CA GLY A 257 -12.56 -1.14 -20.73
C GLY A 257 -11.21 -0.51 -20.34
N TYR A 258 -10.33 -1.31 -19.74
CA TYR A 258 -8.95 -0.97 -19.44
C TYR A 258 -8.05 -1.19 -20.65
N ASN A 259 -7.22 -0.20 -20.94
CA ASN A 259 -6.23 -0.23 -22.02
C ASN A 259 -4.82 -0.59 -21.53
N VAL A 260 -4.67 -0.88 -20.24
CA VAL A 260 -3.42 -1.29 -19.60
C VAL A 260 -3.64 -2.57 -18.78
N ARG A 261 -2.68 -3.50 -18.87
CA ARG A 261 -2.63 -4.72 -18.06
C ARG A 261 -1.30 -4.84 -17.31
N GLY A 262 -1.34 -5.37 -16.09
CA GLY A 262 -0.15 -5.65 -15.29
C GLY A 262 0.36 -7.08 -15.52
N GLU A 263 1.68 -7.23 -15.53
CA GLU A 263 2.38 -8.52 -15.45
C GLU A 263 3.37 -8.45 -14.29
N SER A 264 3.40 -9.51 -13.47
CA SER A 264 4.27 -9.53 -12.30
C SER A 264 5.43 -10.51 -12.46
N PHE A 265 6.61 -10.09 -12.04
CA PHE A 265 7.85 -10.87 -12.15
C PHE A 265 8.52 -10.97 -10.79
N PRO A 266 8.82 -12.18 -10.30
CA PRO A 266 9.59 -12.36 -9.08
C PRO A 266 11.04 -11.93 -9.32
N VAL A 267 11.58 -11.10 -8.43
CA VAL A 267 12.93 -10.54 -8.52
C VAL A 267 13.67 -10.67 -7.20
N ARG A 268 15.00 -10.73 -7.28
CA ARG A 268 15.88 -10.55 -6.12
C ARG A 268 16.35 -9.11 -6.05
N LEU A 269 16.30 -8.55 -4.86
CA LEU A 269 16.75 -7.20 -4.54
C LEU A 269 18.16 -7.24 -3.93
N ARG A 270 18.92 -6.15 -4.06
CA ARG A 270 20.33 -6.08 -3.61
C ARG A 270 20.52 -6.43 -2.13
N HIS A 271 19.57 -6.10 -1.27
CA HIS A 271 19.61 -6.41 0.17
C HIS A 271 19.16 -7.83 0.50
N GLY A 272 18.98 -8.69 -0.51
CA GLY A 272 18.67 -10.12 -0.35
C GLY A 272 17.18 -10.45 -0.25
N TRP A 273 16.27 -9.47 -0.26
CA TRP A 273 14.84 -9.77 -0.31
C TRP A 273 14.41 -10.23 -1.69
N THR A 274 13.35 -11.01 -1.71
CA THR A 274 12.57 -11.30 -2.91
C THR A 274 11.35 -10.40 -2.93
N ALA A 275 11.02 -9.86 -4.10
CA ALA A 275 9.80 -9.09 -4.31
C ALA A 275 9.19 -9.43 -5.68
N ARG A 276 7.97 -8.98 -5.93
CA ARG A 276 7.36 -8.97 -7.26
C ARG A 276 7.38 -7.55 -7.79
N ILE A 277 7.92 -7.38 -8.98
CA ILE A 277 7.74 -6.13 -9.73
C ILE A 277 6.50 -6.26 -10.59
N HIS A 278 5.79 -5.16 -10.81
CA HIS A 278 4.66 -5.10 -11.72
C HIS A 278 5.01 -4.25 -12.92
N ALA A 279 5.20 -4.90 -14.07
CA ALA A 279 5.38 -4.22 -15.34
C ALA A 279 4.02 -4.03 -16.00
N PHE A 280 3.78 -2.84 -16.53
CA PHE A 280 2.55 -2.51 -17.23
C PHE A 280 2.75 -2.54 -18.74
N ARG A 281 1.76 -3.08 -19.44
CA ARG A 281 1.72 -3.18 -20.90
C ARG A 281 0.39 -2.66 -21.43
N ALA A 282 0.43 -2.12 -22.64
CA ALA A 282 -0.79 -1.82 -23.39
C ALA A 282 -1.56 -3.13 -23.66
N SER A 283 -2.84 -3.19 -23.30
CA SER A 283 -3.71 -4.36 -23.56
C SER A 283 -4.35 -4.32 -24.95
N GLU A 284 -4.38 -3.14 -25.56
CA GLU A 284 -4.91 -2.79 -26.88
C GLU A 284 -4.04 -1.69 -27.52
N ASP A 285 -4.31 -1.34 -28.78
CA ASP A 285 -3.71 -0.15 -29.38
C ASP A 285 -4.30 1.10 -28.72
N ILE A 286 -3.44 2.02 -28.26
CA ILE A 286 -3.84 3.22 -27.52
C ILE A 286 -3.53 4.45 -28.38
N PRO A 287 -4.55 5.20 -28.84
CA PRO A 287 -4.33 6.41 -29.61
C PRO A 287 -3.63 7.50 -28.78
N ALA A 288 -2.88 8.38 -29.46
CA ALA A 288 -2.31 9.57 -28.86
C ALA A 288 -3.37 10.41 -28.12
N GLY A 289 -3.02 10.95 -26.96
CA GLY A 289 -3.89 11.74 -26.09
C GLY A 289 -4.88 10.93 -25.26
N ARG A 290 -4.99 9.60 -25.46
CA ARG A 290 -5.87 8.74 -24.66
C ARG A 290 -5.30 8.48 -23.27
N GLU A 291 -6.15 8.58 -22.24
CA GLU A 291 -5.75 8.24 -20.87
C GLU A 291 -5.57 6.74 -20.69
N LEU A 292 -4.49 6.37 -19.99
CA LEU A 292 -4.19 5.03 -19.54
C LEU A 292 -5.03 4.70 -18.31
N ARG A 293 -5.72 3.57 -18.35
CA ARG A 293 -6.56 3.05 -17.27
C ARG A 293 -6.22 1.59 -17.03
N TRP A 294 -6.03 1.22 -15.76
CA TRP A 294 -5.79 -0.17 -15.34
C TRP A 294 -6.74 -0.58 -14.21
N ASN A 295 -6.99 -1.88 -14.09
CA ASN A 295 -7.93 -2.41 -13.11
C ASN A 295 -7.27 -2.53 -11.73
N TYR A 296 -7.66 -1.71 -10.76
CA TYR A 296 -7.10 -1.78 -9.40
C TYR A 296 -7.51 -3.05 -8.66
N ASP A 297 -8.55 -3.73 -9.13
CA ASP A 297 -8.96 -5.01 -8.58
C ASP A 297 -7.96 -6.11 -8.99
N LEU A 298 -6.93 -6.28 -8.16
CA LEU A 298 -5.98 -7.39 -8.23
C LEU A 298 -6.62 -8.73 -7.79
N GLY A 299 -7.92 -8.76 -7.46
CA GLY A 299 -8.67 -9.91 -6.95
C GLY A 299 -9.75 -10.44 -7.90
N GLY A 300 -9.45 -10.53 -9.21
CA GLY A 300 -10.47 -10.79 -10.23
C GLY A 300 -10.17 -11.90 -11.26
N SER A 301 -9.44 -12.96 -10.89
CA SER A 301 -9.56 -14.26 -11.57
C SER A 301 -9.35 -15.39 -10.58
N ARG A 302 -10.46 -15.96 -10.10
CA ARG A 302 -10.50 -17.33 -9.60
C ARG A 302 -10.69 -18.27 -10.78
#